data_AF-A0A7C1BVI5-F1
#
_entry.id   AF-A0A7C1BVI5-F1
#
_cell.length_a   1.000
_cell.length_b   1.000
_cell.length_c   1.000
_cell.angle_alpha   90.00
_cell.angle_beta   90.00
_cell.angle_gamma   90.00
#
_symmetry.space_group_name_H-M   'P 1'
#
loop_
_entity.id
_entity.type
_entity.pdbx_description
1 polymer ?
#
loop_
_entity_poly.entity_id
_entity_poly.type
_entity_poly.pdbx_seq_one_letter_code
_entity_poly.pdbx_strand_id
1 'polypeptide(L)'
;MKPLDIYLLKNLRGIIYANPALDIEEEIKLLKKIIKYRDLGISEKLSKLLKIKPWKKLKLLRDFHEDVKISSLCLASFYATPLIVVKAKSLDDLPIVKEIRTKEKLELKELKRNLRLVNYSILDFYTKALEQKDPELRIKIIENDEKRFWRIKANAEGVPIIAYADPLKLIKPENRFHALIPCLVVDMETLYLP
;
A
#
# COMPACT_ATOMS: atom_id res chain seq x y z
N MET A 1 -14.46 4.30 17.82
CA MET A 1 -14.16 5.07 16.60
C MET A 1 -14.54 6.52 16.88
N LYS A 2 -13.63 7.48 16.69
CA LYS A 2 -13.85 8.93 16.91
C LYS A 2 -14.34 9.58 15.60
N PRO A 3 -14.97 10.77 15.63
CA PRO A 3 -15.40 11.48 14.41
C PRO A 3 -14.29 11.69 13.37
N LEU A 4 -13.06 11.92 13.84
CA LEU A 4 -11.88 12.04 12.97
C LEU A 4 -11.61 10.74 12.19
N ASP A 5 -11.82 9.57 12.78
CA ASP A 5 -11.62 8.29 12.11
C ASP A 5 -12.59 8.12 10.94
N ILE A 6 -13.84 8.58 11.09
CA ILE A 6 -14.87 8.55 10.04
C ILE A 6 -14.49 9.50 8.89
N TYR A 7 -13.97 10.69 9.22
CA TYR A 7 -13.44 11.61 8.21
C TYR A 7 -12.28 10.96 7.44
N LEU A 8 -11.32 10.38 8.14
CA LEU A 8 -10.15 9.75 7.54
C LEU A 8 -10.51 8.56 6.68
N LEU A 9 -11.46 7.70 7.10
CA LEU A 9 -11.97 6.58 6.31
C LEU A 9 -12.44 7.01 4.91
N LYS A 10 -13.05 8.19 4.78
CA LYS A 10 -13.54 8.71 3.49
C LYS A 10 -12.48 9.42 2.66
N ASN A 11 -11.41 9.91 3.28
CA ASN A 11 -10.48 10.87 2.68
C ASN A 11 -9.05 10.35 2.50
N LEU A 12 -8.63 9.36 3.29
CA LEU A 12 -7.36 8.68 3.14
C LEU A 12 -7.35 7.87 1.82
N ARG A 13 -6.19 7.86 1.16
CA ARG A 13 -5.99 7.13 -0.11
C ARG A 13 -4.88 6.11 -0.09
N GLY A 14 -4.27 5.97 1.06
CA GLY A 14 -3.31 4.94 1.32
C GLY A 14 -2.55 5.23 2.59
N ILE A 15 -2.01 4.17 3.16
CA ILE A 15 -1.08 4.22 4.27
C ILE A 15 0.32 4.06 3.70
N ILE A 16 1.23 4.95 4.05
CA ILE A 16 2.63 4.88 3.63
C ILE A 16 3.34 3.81 4.46
N TYR A 17 4.11 2.98 3.78
CA TYR A 17 5.12 2.12 4.38
C TYR A 17 6.44 2.25 3.62
N ALA A 18 7.54 2.24 4.35
CA ALA A 18 8.89 2.12 3.82
C ALA A 18 9.77 1.42 4.86
N ASN A 19 10.76 0.66 4.40
CA ASN A 19 11.77 0.11 5.30
C ASN A 19 12.59 1.26 5.92
N PRO A 20 12.66 1.38 7.27
CA PRO A 20 13.39 2.45 7.94
C PRO A 20 14.90 2.56 7.63
N ALA A 21 15.51 1.48 7.13
CA ALA A 21 16.93 1.43 6.78
C ALA A 21 17.24 1.98 5.38
N LEU A 22 16.22 2.29 4.57
CA LEU A 22 16.40 2.81 3.22
C LEU A 22 16.34 4.34 3.22
N ASP A 23 17.21 4.98 2.44
CA ASP A 23 16.99 6.35 2.01
C ASP A 23 15.75 6.38 1.10
N ILE A 24 14.83 7.33 1.26
CA ILE A 24 13.56 7.41 0.51
C ILE A 24 13.22 8.83 0.07
N GLU A 25 14.18 9.77 0.13
CA GLU A 25 13.90 11.19 -0.06
C GLU A 25 13.27 11.48 -1.44
N GLU A 26 13.82 10.89 -2.49
CA GLU A 26 13.35 11.09 -3.86
C GLU A 26 11.96 10.49 -4.09
N GLU A 27 11.67 9.31 -3.54
CA GLU A 27 10.36 8.68 -3.65
C GLU A 27 9.30 9.48 -2.86
N ILE A 28 9.66 10.11 -1.74
CA ILE A 28 8.75 11.03 -1.03
C ILE A 28 8.49 12.29 -1.86
N LYS A 29 9.48 12.84 -2.57
CA LYS A 29 9.27 13.95 -3.53
C LYS A 29 8.35 13.52 -4.66
N LEU A 30 8.54 12.31 -5.20
CA LEU A 30 7.66 11.72 -6.21
C LEU A 30 6.23 11.54 -5.70
N LEU A 31 6.06 10.97 -4.51
CA LEU A 31 4.76 10.73 -3.90
C LEU A 31 3.96 12.02 -3.72
N LYS A 32 4.61 13.13 -3.33
CA LYS A 32 3.99 14.47 -3.27
C LYS A 32 3.49 14.96 -4.64
N LYS A 33 4.18 14.62 -5.74
CA LYS A 33 3.74 14.96 -7.12
C LYS A 33 2.55 14.12 -7.57
N ILE A 34 2.49 12.85 -7.12
CA ILE A 34 1.38 11.92 -7.40
C ILE A 34 0.13 12.36 -6.62
N ILE A 35 0.29 12.73 -5.35
CA ILE A 35 -0.81 12.96 -4.42
C ILE A 35 -1.00 14.46 -4.17
N LYS A 36 -1.70 15.11 -5.10
CA LYS A 36 -1.92 16.56 -5.05
C LYS A 36 -3.00 17.01 -4.05
N TYR A 37 -4.11 16.27 -3.91
CA TYR A 37 -5.29 16.77 -3.18
C TYR A 37 -5.81 15.87 -2.07
N ARG A 38 -5.30 14.64 -1.98
CA ARG A 38 -5.88 13.60 -1.13
C ARG A 38 -4.99 13.33 0.08
N ASP A 39 -5.60 12.89 1.17
CA ASP A 39 -4.87 12.64 2.41
C ASP A 39 -4.20 11.26 2.37
N LEU A 40 -3.03 11.17 2.96
CA LEU A 40 -2.28 9.95 3.21
C LEU A 40 -2.10 9.75 4.70
N GLY A 41 -2.02 8.49 5.10
CA GLY A 41 -1.69 8.11 6.46
C GLY A 41 -0.26 7.63 6.56
N ILE A 42 0.36 7.83 7.72
CA ILE A 42 1.58 7.12 8.10
C ILE A 42 1.52 6.86 9.60
N SER A 43 2.06 5.73 10.03
CA SER A 43 2.31 5.45 11.45
C SER A 43 3.18 6.57 12.07
N GLU A 44 2.83 7.01 13.28
CA GLU A 44 3.64 7.98 14.04
C GLU A 44 5.06 7.48 14.28
N LYS A 45 5.21 6.21 14.70
CA LYS A 45 6.52 5.57 14.92
C LYS A 45 7.32 5.52 13.62
N LEU A 46 6.69 5.11 12.52
CA LEU A 46 7.35 5.02 11.22
C LEU A 46 7.80 6.40 10.71
N SER A 47 6.95 7.42 10.84
CA SER A 47 7.29 8.80 10.44
C SER A 47 8.52 9.33 11.19
N LYS A 48 8.66 8.99 12.47
CA LYS A 48 9.84 9.35 13.29
C LYS A 48 11.09 8.63 12.82
N LEU A 49 11.00 7.31 12.57
CA LEU A 49 12.13 6.50 12.10
C LEU A 49 12.65 6.98 10.75
N LEU A 50 11.74 7.27 9.81
CA LEU A 50 12.07 7.79 8.48
C LEU A 50 12.44 9.28 8.47
N LYS A 51 12.34 9.97 9.63
CA LYS A 51 12.55 11.42 9.75
C LYS A 51 11.71 12.24 8.76
N ILE A 52 10.55 11.72 8.37
CA ILE A 52 9.62 12.41 7.47
C ILE A 52 8.95 13.53 8.25
N LYS A 53 9.10 14.77 7.77
CA LYS A 53 8.32 15.90 8.28
C LYS A 53 6.89 15.82 7.72
N PRO A 54 5.84 15.82 8.57
CA PRO A 54 4.46 15.88 8.11
C PRO A 54 4.24 17.10 7.20
N TRP A 55 3.50 16.90 6.12
CA TRP A 55 2.98 17.99 5.29
C TRP A 55 1.45 18.03 5.39
N LYS A 56 0.82 19.07 4.87
CA LYS A 56 -0.64 19.30 4.97
C LYS A 56 -1.52 18.05 4.68
N LYS A 57 -1.05 17.20 3.76
CA LYS A 57 -1.74 16.01 3.26
C LYS A 57 -1.24 14.70 3.87
N LEU A 58 -0.24 14.73 4.74
CA LEU A 58 0.20 13.57 5.50
C LEU A 58 -0.39 13.63 6.90
N LYS A 59 -1.17 12.62 7.27
CA LYS A 59 -1.76 12.45 8.58
C LYS A 59 -0.91 11.46 9.36
N LEU A 60 -0.46 11.90 10.53
CA LEU A 60 0.14 11.02 11.51
C LEU A 60 -0.98 10.22 12.19
N LEU A 61 -0.84 8.90 12.18
CA LEU A 61 -1.82 7.97 12.71
C LEU A 61 -1.23 7.21 13.87
N ARG A 62 -2.05 7.02 14.92
CA ARG A 62 -1.68 6.24 16.09
C ARG A 62 -1.35 4.81 15.67
N ASP A 63 -0.24 4.31 16.17
CA ASP A 63 0.18 2.93 15.96
C ASP A 63 -0.80 1.92 16.55
N PHE A 64 -1.09 0.86 15.79
CA PHE A 64 -1.89 -0.28 16.24
C PHE A 64 -1.02 -1.43 16.75
N HIS A 65 0.28 -1.38 16.49
CA HIS A 65 1.24 -2.40 16.88
C HIS A 65 2.63 -1.78 17.07
N GLU A 66 3.48 -2.40 17.90
CA GLU A 66 4.86 -1.92 18.14
C GLU A 66 5.74 -2.05 16.91
N ASP A 67 5.60 -3.15 16.18
CA ASP A 67 6.24 -3.33 14.88
C ASP A 67 5.56 -2.44 13.83
N VAL A 68 6.33 -1.56 13.19
CA VAL A 68 5.85 -0.59 12.19
C VAL A 68 5.29 -1.23 10.92
N LYS A 69 5.79 -2.38 10.46
CA LYS A 69 5.19 -3.07 9.30
C LYS A 69 3.80 -3.61 9.64
N ILE A 70 3.66 -4.23 10.80
CA ILE A 70 2.38 -4.73 11.29
C ILE A 70 1.42 -3.56 11.53
N SER A 71 1.89 -2.48 12.15
CA SER A 71 1.11 -1.27 12.37
C SER A 71 0.59 -0.68 11.06
N SER A 72 1.44 -0.56 10.03
CA SER A 72 1.04 -0.04 8.71
C SER A 72 0.02 -0.94 8.00
N LEU A 73 0.17 -2.27 8.06
CA LEU A 73 -0.84 -3.21 7.52
C LEU A 73 -2.17 -3.10 8.26
N CYS A 74 -2.13 -3.03 9.59
CA CYS A 74 -3.32 -2.86 10.43
C CYS A 74 -4.05 -1.55 10.12
N LEU A 75 -3.32 -0.44 9.96
CA LEU A 75 -3.88 0.85 9.57
C LEU A 75 -4.50 0.81 8.17
N ALA A 76 -3.83 0.15 7.21
CA ALA A 76 -4.34 0.00 5.84
C ALA A 76 -5.66 -0.78 5.84
N SER A 77 -5.72 -1.89 6.59
CA SER A 77 -6.95 -2.65 6.82
C SER A 77 -8.01 -1.77 7.48
N PHE A 78 -7.72 -1.14 8.62
CA PHE A 78 -8.70 -0.38 9.39
C PHE A 78 -9.37 0.74 8.60
N TYR A 79 -8.60 1.48 7.80
CA TYR A 79 -9.14 2.54 6.95
C TYR A 79 -9.61 2.03 5.58
N ALA A 80 -9.56 0.72 5.31
CA ALA A 80 -9.87 0.13 4.01
C ALA A 80 -9.19 0.89 2.85
N THR A 81 -7.90 1.19 3.01
CA THR A 81 -7.08 1.88 2.01
C THR A 81 -5.88 1.03 1.60
N PRO A 82 -5.36 1.20 0.37
CA PRO A 82 -4.18 0.46 -0.08
C PRO A 82 -2.95 0.85 0.75
N LEU A 83 -1.92 0.00 0.70
CA LEU A 83 -0.59 0.38 1.18
C LEU A 83 0.16 1.09 0.05
N ILE A 84 0.80 2.22 0.34
CA ILE A 84 1.74 2.88 -0.56
C ILE A 84 3.13 2.51 -0.09
N VAL A 85 3.74 1.58 -0.80
CA VAL A 85 5.08 1.09 -0.48
C VAL A 85 6.09 1.97 -1.19
N VAL A 86 6.89 2.69 -0.41
CA VAL A 86 7.90 3.62 -0.89
C VAL A 86 9.22 2.86 -0.99
N LYS A 87 9.84 2.91 -2.17
CA LYS A 87 10.90 2.00 -2.64
C LYS A 87 10.47 0.54 -2.72
N ALA A 88 10.73 -0.09 -3.86
CA ALA A 88 10.39 -1.48 -4.16
C ALA A 88 11.01 -2.44 -3.13
N LYS A 89 12.25 -2.18 -2.70
CA LYS A 89 12.95 -2.98 -1.69
C LYS A 89 12.24 -3.02 -0.32
N SER A 90 11.36 -2.07 -0.02
CA SER A 90 10.52 -2.13 1.18
C SER A 90 9.49 -3.27 1.16
N LEU A 91 9.23 -3.88 0.00
CA LEU A 91 8.36 -5.06 -0.10
C LEU A 91 8.94 -6.28 0.63
N ASP A 92 10.27 -6.39 0.72
CA ASP A 92 10.97 -7.52 1.35
C ASP A 92 10.58 -7.71 2.83
N ASP A 93 10.13 -6.64 3.50
CA ASP A 93 9.69 -6.67 4.90
C ASP A 93 8.25 -7.19 5.07
N LEU A 94 7.47 -7.17 3.99
CA LEU A 94 6.02 -7.35 4.00
C LEU A 94 5.65 -8.78 3.60
N PRO A 95 4.48 -9.27 4.03
CA PRO A 95 4.01 -10.61 3.67
C PRO A 95 3.41 -10.61 2.27
N ILE A 96 4.23 -10.30 1.26
CA ILE A 96 3.81 -10.24 -0.13
C ILE A 96 3.46 -11.65 -0.61
N VAL A 97 2.31 -11.77 -1.26
CA VAL A 97 1.81 -13.03 -1.81
C VAL A 97 1.73 -12.99 -3.34
N LYS A 98 1.74 -11.79 -3.92
CA LYS A 98 1.71 -11.58 -5.36
C LYS A 98 2.26 -10.21 -5.74
N GLU A 99 2.91 -10.14 -6.89
CA GLU A 99 3.37 -8.89 -7.50
C GLU A 99 2.96 -8.82 -8.97
N ILE A 100 2.71 -7.59 -9.44
CA ILE A 100 2.61 -7.24 -10.86
C ILE A 100 3.80 -6.35 -11.16
N ARG A 101 4.70 -6.88 -11.99
CA ARG A 101 6.00 -6.28 -12.33
C ARG A 101 6.00 -5.84 -13.79
N THR A 102 6.80 -4.84 -14.16
CA THR A 102 6.92 -4.35 -15.55
C THR A 102 8.35 -3.96 -15.88
N LYS A 103 8.74 -4.11 -17.16
CA LYS A 103 9.96 -3.51 -17.71
C LYS A 103 9.68 -2.17 -18.40
N GLU A 104 8.41 -1.79 -18.57
CA GLU A 104 8.04 -0.55 -19.23
C GLU A 104 8.07 0.64 -18.27
N LYS A 105 8.68 1.73 -18.72
CA LYS A 105 8.62 3.02 -18.04
C LYS A 105 7.19 3.46 -17.79
N LEU A 106 6.90 3.81 -16.54
CA LEU A 106 5.61 4.36 -16.15
C LEU A 106 5.66 5.88 -16.09
N GLU A 107 4.70 6.52 -16.74
CA GLU A 107 4.51 7.95 -16.57
C GLU A 107 3.79 8.28 -15.25
N LEU A 108 3.94 9.52 -14.78
CA LEU A 108 3.22 10.03 -13.59
C LEU A 108 1.69 9.87 -13.70
N LYS A 109 1.14 9.95 -14.92
CA LYS A 109 -0.29 9.77 -15.17
C LYS A 109 -0.72 8.32 -14.89
N GLU A 110 0.12 7.36 -15.26
CA GLU A 110 -0.13 5.93 -15.04
C GLU A 110 -0.03 5.59 -13.56
N LEU A 111 0.97 6.11 -12.84
CA LEU A 111 1.06 5.95 -11.39
C LEU A 111 -0.18 6.49 -10.66
N LYS A 112 -0.67 7.67 -11.06
CA LYS A 112 -1.92 8.24 -10.51
C LYS A 112 -3.14 7.39 -10.82
N ARG A 113 -3.22 6.80 -12.02
CA ARG A 113 -4.30 5.88 -12.39
C ARG A 113 -4.24 4.61 -11.55
N ASN A 114 -3.06 4.01 -11.42
CA ASN A 114 -2.86 2.79 -10.65
C ASN A 114 -3.16 3.01 -9.17
N LEU A 115 -2.82 4.17 -8.60
CA LEU A 115 -3.25 4.58 -7.26
C LEU A 115 -4.78 4.56 -7.11
N ARG A 116 -5.52 5.05 -8.12
CA ARG A 116 -6.99 5.01 -8.12
C ARG A 116 -7.49 3.57 -8.21
N LEU A 117 -6.86 2.73 -9.03
CA LEU A 117 -7.25 1.33 -9.19
C LEU A 117 -7.05 0.54 -7.90
N VAL A 118 -5.91 0.65 -7.21
CA VAL A 118 -5.70 -0.04 -5.93
C VAL A 118 -6.63 0.45 -4.81
N ASN A 119 -7.03 1.73 -4.85
CA ASN A 119 -8.05 2.25 -3.94
C ASN A 119 -9.41 1.58 -4.17
N TYR A 120 -9.75 1.30 -5.43
CA TYR A 120 -10.96 0.54 -5.74
C TYR A 120 -10.81 -0.93 -5.39
N SER A 121 -9.64 -1.53 -5.63
CA SER A 121 -9.36 -2.93 -5.32
C SER A 121 -9.72 -3.27 -3.88
N ILE A 122 -9.14 -2.55 -2.92
CA ILE A 122 -9.37 -2.85 -1.51
C ILE A 122 -10.84 -2.72 -1.16
N LEU A 123 -11.55 -1.69 -1.63
CA LEU A 123 -12.96 -1.48 -1.34
C LEU A 123 -13.84 -2.60 -1.91
N ASP A 124 -13.54 -3.07 -3.13
CA ASP A 124 -14.35 -4.07 -3.82
C ASP A 124 -14.26 -5.46 -3.18
N PHE A 125 -13.09 -5.83 -2.65
CA PHE A 125 -12.89 -7.14 -2.01
C PHE A 125 -12.81 -7.08 -0.49
N TYR A 126 -12.91 -5.91 0.16
CA TYR A 126 -12.60 -5.73 1.58
C TYR A 126 -13.30 -6.75 2.49
N THR A 127 -14.62 -6.86 2.37
CA THR A 127 -15.44 -7.76 3.20
C THR A 127 -15.12 -9.22 2.93
N LYS A 128 -15.03 -9.60 1.65
CA LYS A 128 -14.62 -10.96 1.24
C LYS A 128 -13.26 -11.34 1.82
N ALA A 129 -12.32 -10.39 1.82
CA ALA A 129 -10.98 -10.61 2.36
C ALA A 129 -10.93 -10.62 3.90
N LEU A 130 -11.93 -10.10 4.61
CA LEU A 130 -12.05 -10.26 6.07
C LEU A 130 -12.74 -11.57 6.46
N GLU A 131 -13.71 -12.01 5.68
CA GLU A 131 -14.44 -13.26 5.94
C GLU A 131 -13.59 -14.47 5.59
N GLN A 132 -12.75 -14.35 4.55
CA GLN A 132 -11.96 -15.46 4.06
C GLN A 132 -10.65 -15.66 4.82
N LYS A 133 -10.54 -16.80 5.50
CA LYS A 133 -9.32 -17.23 6.21
C LYS A 133 -8.53 -18.28 5.44
N ASP A 134 -9.14 -18.95 4.48
CA ASP A 134 -8.49 -19.96 3.67
C ASP A 134 -7.45 -19.31 2.71
N PRO A 135 -6.17 -19.73 2.75
CA PRO A 135 -5.13 -19.15 1.91
C PRO A 135 -5.40 -19.26 0.41
N GLU A 136 -5.94 -20.38 -0.08
CA GLU A 136 -6.18 -20.60 -1.51
C GLU A 136 -7.30 -19.69 -2.02
N LEU A 137 -8.37 -19.56 -1.25
CA LEU A 137 -9.49 -18.68 -1.59
C LEU A 137 -9.09 -17.20 -1.54
N ARG A 138 -8.14 -16.82 -0.68
CA ARG A 138 -7.54 -15.47 -0.68
C ARG A 138 -6.72 -15.21 -1.94
N ILE A 139 -5.96 -16.19 -2.42
CA ILE A 139 -5.26 -16.08 -3.71
C ILE A 139 -6.26 -15.86 -4.86
N LYS A 140 -7.39 -16.57 -4.89
CA LYS A 140 -8.43 -16.36 -5.92
C LYS A 140 -9.03 -14.96 -5.92
N ILE A 141 -9.13 -14.30 -4.76
CA ILE A 141 -9.53 -12.89 -4.67
C ILE A 141 -8.54 -12.01 -5.44
N ILE A 142 -7.25 -12.25 -5.22
CA ILE A 142 -6.16 -11.49 -5.86
C ILE A 142 -6.15 -11.72 -7.36
N GLU A 143 -6.20 -12.98 -7.81
CA GLU A 143 -6.19 -13.33 -9.24
C GLU A 143 -7.34 -12.67 -10.02
N ASN A 144 -8.51 -12.54 -9.39
CA ASN A 144 -9.62 -11.82 -9.99
C ASN A 144 -9.40 -10.31 -10.03
N ASP A 145 -8.78 -9.72 -9.01
CA ASP A 145 -8.49 -8.29 -8.95
C ASP A 145 -7.34 -7.87 -9.89
N GLU A 146 -6.36 -8.74 -10.13
CA GLU A 146 -5.21 -8.51 -11.03
C GLU A 146 -5.63 -8.04 -12.43
N LYS A 147 -6.77 -8.55 -12.92
CA LYS A 147 -7.36 -8.19 -14.23
C LYS A 147 -7.61 -6.68 -14.38
N ARG A 148 -7.76 -5.95 -13.26
CA ARG A 148 -7.92 -4.49 -13.21
C ARG A 148 -6.71 -3.75 -13.78
N PHE A 149 -5.53 -4.36 -13.70
CA PHE A 149 -4.26 -3.76 -14.10
C PHE A 149 -3.84 -4.15 -15.52
N TRP A 150 -4.78 -4.56 -16.37
CA TRP A 150 -4.54 -5.03 -17.75
C TRP A 150 -3.69 -4.12 -18.65
N ARG A 151 -3.55 -2.83 -18.31
CA ARG A 151 -2.70 -1.86 -19.02
C ARG A 151 -1.22 -1.92 -18.62
N ILE A 152 -0.89 -2.58 -17.51
CA ILE A 152 0.50 -2.84 -17.13
C ILE A 152 0.93 -4.08 -17.90
N LYS A 153 1.93 -3.97 -18.78
CA LYS A 153 2.50 -5.14 -19.46
C LYS A 153 3.34 -5.93 -18.47
N ALA A 154 2.73 -6.97 -17.90
CA ALA A 154 3.35 -7.78 -16.86
C ALA A 154 4.62 -8.47 -17.35
N ASN A 155 5.71 -8.35 -16.61
CA ASN A 155 6.98 -9.02 -16.84
C ASN A 155 7.63 -9.38 -15.51
N ALA A 156 7.84 -10.67 -15.24
CA ALA A 156 8.35 -11.17 -13.96
C ALA A 156 9.75 -10.65 -13.59
N GLU A 157 10.59 -10.35 -14.57
CA GLU A 157 11.94 -9.80 -14.36
C GLU A 157 11.94 -8.26 -14.25
N GLY A 158 10.78 -7.62 -14.34
CA GLY A 158 10.63 -6.18 -14.23
C GLY A 158 10.71 -5.67 -12.79
N VAL A 159 10.41 -4.39 -12.61
CA VAL A 159 10.25 -3.78 -11.28
C VAL A 159 8.78 -3.89 -10.82
N PRO A 160 8.54 -4.10 -9.51
CA PRO A 160 7.18 -4.24 -8.99
C PRO A 160 6.45 -2.90 -8.98
N ILE A 161 5.20 -2.90 -9.43
CA ILE A 161 4.33 -1.70 -9.49
C ILE A 161 3.13 -1.86 -8.57
N ILE A 162 2.52 -3.04 -8.61
CA ILE A 162 1.44 -3.45 -7.72
C ILE A 162 1.92 -4.67 -6.96
N ALA A 163 1.57 -4.77 -5.69
CA ALA A 163 1.74 -5.98 -4.92
C ALA A 163 0.49 -6.25 -4.07
N TYR A 164 0.40 -7.44 -3.51
CA TYR A 164 -0.63 -7.79 -2.55
C TYR A 164 0.03 -8.36 -1.31
N ALA A 165 -0.24 -7.74 -0.16
CA ALA A 165 0.20 -8.23 1.13
C ALA A 165 -0.95 -9.00 1.80
N ASP A 166 -0.62 -10.13 2.42
CA ASP A 166 -1.55 -10.89 3.25
C ASP A 166 -1.15 -10.79 4.73
N PRO A 167 -1.81 -9.93 5.52
CA PRO A 167 -1.48 -9.78 6.93
C PRO A 167 -1.62 -11.07 7.75
N LEU A 168 -2.42 -12.06 7.31
CA LEU A 168 -2.54 -13.35 8.02
C LEU A 168 -1.24 -14.14 8.09
N LYS A 169 -0.25 -13.83 7.24
CA LYS A 169 1.09 -14.45 7.31
C LYS A 169 1.95 -13.90 8.45
N LEU A 170 1.60 -12.74 9.02
CA LEU A 170 2.34 -12.10 10.13
C LEU A 170 1.53 -11.98 11.41
N ILE A 171 0.21 -11.85 11.27
CA ILE A 171 -0.71 -11.53 12.37
C ILE A 171 -1.64 -12.71 12.57
N LYS A 172 -1.89 -13.07 13.83
CA LYS A 172 -2.85 -14.13 14.16
C LYS A 172 -4.24 -13.85 13.56
N PRO A 173 -4.97 -14.86 13.08
CA PRO A 173 -6.30 -14.71 12.48
C PRO A 173 -7.37 -14.11 13.41
N GLU A 174 -7.12 -14.13 14.72
CA GLU A 174 -7.98 -13.53 15.74
C GLU A 174 -7.97 -12.00 15.70
N ASN A 175 -6.95 -11.40 15.08
CA ASN A 175 -6.83 -9.96 14.95
C ASN A 175 -7.84 -9.45 13.91
N ARG A 176 -8.51 -8.32 14.19
CA ARG A 176 -9.56 -7.78 13.31
C ARG A 176 -9.03 -7.07 12.05
N PHE A 177 -7.72 -6.84 11.96
CA PHE A 177 -7.09 -6.07 10.89
C PHE A 177 -6.26 -6.94 9.96
N HIS A 178 -6.94 -7.88 9.27
CA HIS A 178 -6.28 -8.90 8.45
C HIS A 178 -6.80 -8.96 7.00
N ALA A 179 -7.48 -7.92 6.53
CA ALA A 179 -7.88 -7.85 5.13
C ALA A 179 -6.65 -7.96 4.22
N LEU A 180 -6.81 -8.57 3.04
CA LEU A 180 -5.81 -8.48 1.97
C LEU A 180 -5.56 -7.00 1.66
N ILE A 181 -4.30 -6.62 1.49
CA ILE A 181 -3.93 -5.22 1.26
C ILE A 181 -3.29 -5.11 -0.12
N PRO A 182 -3.96 -4.47 -1.11
CA PRO A 182 -3.30 -4.13 -2.36
C PRO A 182 -2.32 -2.98 -2.10
N CYS A 183 -1.17 -3.08 -2.73
CA CYS A 183 -0.07 -2.16 -2.59
C CYS A 183 0.19 -1.45 -3.91
N LEU A 184 0.41 -0.13 -3.86
CA LEU A 184 1.06 0.59 -4.94
C LEU A 184 2.52 0.80 -4.55
N VAL A 185 3.44 0.39 -5.41
CA VAL A 185 4.87 0.66 -5.26
C VAL A 185 5.19 2.00 -5.89
N VAL A 186 5.84 2.86 -5.12
CA VAL A 186 6.35 4.16 -5.56
C VAL A 186 7.86 4.11 -5.43
N ASP A 187 8.51 3.95 -6.57
CA ASP A 187 9.96 3.87 -6.69
C ASP A 187 10.41 4.70 -7.90
N MET A 188 11.51 5.44 -7.75
CA MET A 188 12.09 6.21 -8.84
C MET A 188 12.49 5.31 -10.00
N GLU A 189 12.94 4.08 -9.76
CA GLU A 189 13.32 3.11 -10.80
C GLU A 189 12.20 2.93 -11.83
N THR A 190 10.92 2.95 -11.40
CA THR A 190 9.75 2.80 -12.29
C THR A 190 9.61 3.93 -13.33
N LEU A 191 10.18 5.11 -13.05
CA LEU A 191 10.17 6.27 -13.96
C LEU A 191 11.37 6.30 -14.90
N TYR A 192 12.42 5.54 -14.61
CA TYR A 192 13.68 5.51 -15.36
C TYR A 192 13.96 4.15 -16.01
N LEU A 193 12.97 3.26 -16.04
CA LEU A 193 13.08 2.04 -16.85
C LEU A 193 13.44 2.39 -18.30
N PRO A 194 14.32 1.58 -18.93
CA PRO A 194 14.79 1.80 -20.29
C PRO A 194 13.66 1.70 -21.33
#